data_AF-A0AAQ0ML81-F1
#
_entry.id   AF-A0AAQ0ML81-F1
#
_cell.length_a   1.000
_cell.length_b   1.000
_cell.length_c   1.000
_cell.angle_alpha   90.00
_cell.angle_beta   90.00
_cell.angle_gamma   90.00
#
_symmetry.space_group_name_H-M   'P 1'
#
loop_
_entity.id
_entity.type
_entity.pdbx_description
1 polymer ?
#
loop_
_entity_poly.entity_id
_entity_poly.type
_entity_poly.pdbx_seq_one_letter_code
_entity_poly.pdbx_strand_id
1 'polypeptide(L)'
;MMSLNPYRIGFRTIKTAVGMALGIIIAKLMGLDNFASSAILVVLCIKHTKVHSLQAIVSRFVSCLMVLILGSVAFSMLGQSAIVLGLIVLFFIPLTVVFKVQEGVVTSCVILLHVFNASVIDLQLFYNEILLLIVGLGIAFLMNVIMPSLDNNLKHYKQEIEQQFTYIFEQFSNTCTKPNNNVNIAFDELKYTIRKAKSIAFRDVKNHFVRNENSYYHYFDMREEQLELLRRMSAIIENIETKDCLLSKISNLFAEVATNVNSNDYTVLRLHSLYEIRLELNKLELPTSHEGFRTRANLLQLLNELEAYLAVKSQFGSLRLHSDQKPVAT
;
A
#
# COMPACT_ATOMS: atom_id res chain seq x y z
N MET A 1 22.25 -6.36 30.61
CA MET A 1 22.25 -7.12 29.34
C MET A 1 21.34 -6.39 28.36
N MET A 2 21.89 -5.69 27.37
CA MET A 2 21.11 -5.13 26.27
C MET A 2 20.66 -6.29 25.38
N SER A 3 19.38 -6.64 25.48
CA SER A 3 18.71 -7.51 24.51
C SER A 3 18.73 -6.78 23.16
N LEU A 4 19.58 -7.23 22.23
CA LEU A 4 19.51 -6.80 20.84
C LEU A 4 18.17 -7.28 20.29
N ASN A 5 17.31 -6.34 19.88
CA ASN A 5 16.03 -6.65 19.25
C ASN A 5 16.26 -7.67 18.12
N PRO A 6 15.51 -8.78 18.04
CA PRO A 6 15.72 -9.79 17.02
C PRO A 6 15.44 -9.19 15.64
N TYR A 7 16.51 -8.78 14.96
CA TYR A 7 16.43 -8.11 13.67
C TYR A 7 16.32 -9.17 12.58
N ARG A 8 15.15 -9.26 11.94
CA ARG A 8 14.98 -10.06 10.74
C ARG A 8 15.59 -9.29 9.56
N ILE A 9 16.59 -9.87 8.90
CA ILE A 9 17.18 -9.30 7.68
C ILE A 9 16.08 -9.16 6.64
N GLY A 10 15.73 -7.92 6.28
CA GLY A 10 14.72 -7.66 5.27
C GLY A 10 15.23 -7.92 3.86
N PHE A 11 14.31 -8.21 2.93
CA PHE A 11 14.62 -8.38 1.50
C PHE A 11 15.43 -7.21 0.92
N ARG A 12 15.20 -5.98 1.41
CA ARG A 12 15.98 -4.79 1.02
C ARG A 12 17.47 -4.95 1.31
N THR A 13 17.82 -5.46 2.49
CA THR A 13 19.22 -5.62 2.92
C THR A 13 19.91 -6.65 2.04
N ILE A 14 19.22 -7.76 1.74
CA ILE A 14 19.73 -8.82 0.85
C ILE A 14 19.97 -8.27 -0.56
N LYS A 15 18.98 -7.62 -1.18
CA LYS A 15 19.16 -7.05 -2.53
C LYS A 15 20.25 -5.98 -2.59
N THR A 16 20.46 -5.24 -1.50
CA THR A 16 21.52 -4.24 -1.40
C THR A 16 22.89 -4.89 -1.38
N ALA A 17 23.08 -5.89 -0.52
CA ALA A 17 24.35 -6.63 -0.44
C ALA A 17 24.68 -7.33 -1.77
N VAL A 18 23.70 -8.00 -2.38
CA VAL A 18 23.86 -8.66 -3.69
C VAL A 18 24.17 -7.64 -4.79
N GLY A 19 23.40 -6.54 -4.85
CA GLY A 19 23.62 -5.48 -5.84
C GLY A 19 25.01 -4.85 -5.73
N MET A 20 25.49 -4.57 -4.51
CA MET A 20 26.85 -4.06 -4.29
C MET A 20 27.92 -5.02 -4.81
N ALA A 21 27.80 -6.30 -4.47
CA ALA A 21 28.75 -7.32 -4.88
C ALA A 21 28.79 -7.42 -6.42
N LEU A 22 27.61 -7.47 -7.06
CA LEU A 22 27.51 -7.47 -8.52
C LEU A 22 28.12 -6.19 -9.13
N GLY A 23 27.89 -5.02 -8.53
CA GLY A 23 28.46 -3.75 -8.96
C GLY A 23 29.97 -3.76 -9.04
N ILE A 24 30.62 -4.26 -7.98
CA ILE A 24 32.08 -4.40 -7.94
C ILE A 24 32.56 -5.45 -8.94
N ILE A 25 31.93 -6.63 -8.97
CA ILE A 25 32.35 -7.74 -9.85
C ILE A 25 32.30 -7.28 -11.31
N ILE A 26 31.19 -6.70 -11.74
CA ILE A 26 31.01 -6.27 -13.13
C ILE A 26 31.97 -5.13 -13.48
N ALA A 27 32.09 -4.11 -12.62
CA ALA A 27 33.02 -3.00 -12.86
C ALA A 27 34.47 -3.47 -12.96
N LYS A 28 34.88 -4.43 -12.10
CA LYS A 28 36.22 -5.02 -12.13
C LYS A 28 36.46 -5.86 -13.38
N LEU A 29 35.47 -6.66 -13.82
CA LEU A 29 35.57 -7.44 -15.05
C LEU A 29 35.67 -6.56 -16.30
N MET A 30 35.04 -5.38 -16.27
CA MET A 30 35.14 -4.38 -17.33
C MET A 30 36.44 -3.57 -17.29
N GLY A 31 37.29 -3.77 -16.27
CA GLY A 31 38.55 -3.04 -16.12
C GLY A 31 38.37 -1.57 -15.75
N LEU A 32 37.27 -1.20 -15.09
CA LEU A 32 37.01 0.19 -14.70
C LEU A 32 37.87 0.60 -13.49
N ASP A 33 38.41 1.81 -13.56
CA ASP A 33 39.04 2.47 -12.41
C ASP A 33 37.98 2.82 -11.37
N ASN A 34 38.37 2.97 -10.10
CA ASN A 34 37.46 3.27 -9.00
C ASN A 34 36.23 2.32 -8.92
N PHE A 35 36.40 1.04 -9.29
CA PHE A 35 35.32 0.04 -9.31
C PHE A 35 34.54 -0.09 -7.97
N ALA A 36 35.16 0.25 -6.83
CA ALA A 36 34.50 0.29 -5.53
C ALA A 36 33.32 1.29 -5.49
N SER A 37 33.41 2.38 -6.24
CA SER A 37 32.37 3.39 -6.34
C SER A 37 31.11 2.88 -7.05
N SER A 38 31.22 1.85 -7.90
CA SER A 38 30.06 1.14 -8.45
C SER A 38 29.15 0.59 -7.33
N ALA A 39 29.72 -0.02 -6.28
CA ALA A 39 28.92 -0.48 -5.13
C ALA A 39 28.24 0.68 -4.39
N ILE A 40 28.94 1.81 -4.20
CA ILE A 40 28.35 3.00 -3.56
C ILE A 40 27.17 3.52 -4.37
N LEU A 41 27.33 3.62 -5.70
CA LEU A 41 26.26 4.00 -6.62
C LEU A 41 25.06 3.04 -6.50
N VAL A 42 25.30 1.72 -6.43
CA VAL A 42 24.23 0.74 -6.24
C VAL A 42 23.47 0.97 -4.93
N VAL A 43 24.17 1.08 -3.80
CA VAL A 43 23.54 1.26 -2.47
C VAL A 43 22.66 2.49 -2.45
N LEU A 44 23.20 3.61 -2.91
CA LEU A 44 22.49 4.88 -2.83
C LEU A 44 21.24 4.85 -3.72
N CYS A 45 21.24 4.05 -4.80
CA CYS A 45 20.14 3.97 -5.77
C CYS A 45 19.05 2.95 -5.40
N ILE A 46 19.27 2.10 -4.38
CA ILE A 46 18.27 1.14 -3.95
C ILE A 46 17.16 1.84 -3.14
N LYS A 47 16.01 2.02 -3.80
CA LYS A 47 14.81 2.68 -3.25
C LYS A 47 13.74 1.64 -2.85
N HIS A 48 12.68 2.16 -2.22
CA HIS A 48 11.55 1.38 -1.73
C HIS A 48 10.50 1.06 -2.79
N THR A 49 10.42 1.83 -3.86
CA THR A 49 9.42 1.66 -4.93
C THR A 49 10.07 1.68 -6.31
N LYS A 50 9.45 1.02 -7.29
CA LYS A 50 9.93 0.99 -8.69
C LYS A 50 9.93 2.40 -9.31
N VAL A 51 8.87 3.17 -9.08
CA VAL A 51 8.70 4.52 -9.64
C VAL A 51 9.72 5.51 -9.09
N HIS A 52 9.89 5.56 -7.75
CA HIS A 52 10.90 6.44 -7.16
C HIS A 52 12.32 5.97 -7.48
N SER A 53 12.54 4.67 -7.66
CA SER A 53 13.82 4.17 -8.17
C SER A 53 14.12 4.74 -9.56
N LEU A 54 13.15 4.70 -10.49
CA LEU A 54 13.36 5.19 -11.85
C LEU A 54 13.62 6.71 -11.86
N GLN A 55 12.81 7.48 -11.12
CA GLN A 55 13.01 8.93 -10.97
C GLN A 55 14.39 9.26 -10.38
N ALA A 56 14.81 8.52 -9.35
CA ALA A 56 16.12 8.70 -8.73
C ALA A 56 17.27 8.38 -9.70
N ILE A 57 17.15 7.31 -10.49
CA ILE A 57 18.19 6.92 -11.47
C ILE A 57 18.33 8.01 -12.54
N VAL A 58 17.23 8.51 -13.10
CA VAL A 58 17.27 9.58 -14.11
C VAL A 58 17.88 10.86 -13.52
N SER A 59 17.40 11.29 -12.35
CA SER A 59 17.95 12.45 -11.65
C SER A 59 19.46 12.31 -11.43
N ARG A 60 19.92 11.13 -11.01
CA ARG A 60 21.32 10.87 -10.73
C ARG A 60 22.17 10.87 -11.99
N PHE A 61 21.72 10.19 -13.03
CA PHE A 61 22.41 10.16 -14.31
C PHE A 61 22.65 11.57 -14.85
N VAL A 62 21.60 12.41 -14.88
CA VAL A 62 21.70 13.80 -15.34
C VAL A 62 22.63 14.63 -14.45
N SER A 63 22.46 14.57 -13.13
CA SER A 63 23.29 15.35 -12.19
C SER A 63 24.77 14.96 -12.23
N CYS A 64 25.07 13.66 -12.36
CA CYS A 64 26.45 13.18 -12.43
C CYS A 64 27.10 13.57 -13.76
N LEU A 65 26.36 13.56 -14.87
CA LEU A 65 26.88 14.05 -16.15
C LEU A 65 27.21 15.55 -16.09
N MET A 66 26.32 16.33 -15.47
CA MET A 66 26.54 17.76 -15.27
C MET A 66 27.77 18.05 -14.42
N VAL A 67 27.94 17.37 -13.29
CA VAL A 67 29.10 17.59 -12.41
C VAL A 67 30.40 17.10 -13.06
N LEU A 68 30.33 16.04 -13.87
CA LEU A 68 31.49 15.52 -14.59
C LEU A 68 32.00 16.55 -15.61
N ILE A 69 31.10 17.13 -16.41
CA ILE A 69 31.45 18.19 -17.36
C ILE A 69 31.99 19.43 -16.62
N LEU A 70 31.25 19.90 -15.61
CA LEU A 70 31.60 21.11 -14.88
C LEU A 70 32.91 20.96 -14.10
N GLY A 71 33.10 19.80 -13.45
CA GLY A 71 34.32 19.46 -12.72
C GLY A 71 35.53 19.37 -13.65
N SER A 72 35.41 18.68 -14.79
CA SER A 72 36.51 18.58 -15.76
C SER A 72 36.93 19.96 -16.28
N VAL A 73 35.98 20.83 -16.66
CA VAL A 73 36.31 22.18 -17.13
C VAL A 73 36.94 23.02 -16.01
N ALA A 74 36.32 23.05 -14.83
CA ALA A 74 36.77 23.90 -13.74
C ALA A 74 38.14 23.49 -13.20
N PHE A 75 38.41 22.18 -13.02
CA PHE A 75 39.70 21.70 -12.55
C PHE A 75 40.81 21.89 -13.59
N SER A 76 40.51 21.76 -14.88
CA SER A 76 41.49 22.06 -15.94
C SER A 76 41.85 23.55 -16.01
N MET A 77 40.94 24.46 -15.66
CA MET A 77 41.19 25.91 -15.71
C MET A 77 41.77 26.49 -14.41
N LEU A 78 41.29 26.03 -13.26
CA LEU A 78 41.58 26.63 -11.94
C LEU A 78 42.50 25.77 -11.07
N GLY A 79 42.80 24.54 -11.50
CA GLY A 79 43.61 23.57 -10.78
C GLY A 79 42.85 22.74 -9.74
N GLN A 80 43.40 21.58 -9.39
CA GLN A 80 42.82 20.62 -8.45
C GLN A 80 43.12 21.00 -6.99
N SER A 81 42.42 22.00 -6.46
CA SER A 81 42.49 22.37 -5.04
C SER A 81 41.15 22.18 -4.32
N ALA A 82 41.19 21.96 -3.00
CA ALA A 82 39.99 21.81 -2.18
C ALA A 82 39.08 23.05 -2.22
N ILE A 83 39.66 24.25 -2.42
CA ILE A 83 38.91 25.50 -2.57
C ILE A 83 38.10 25.47 -3.87
N VAL A 84 38.71 25.07 -4.98
CA VAL A 84 38.03 24.93 -6.28
C VAL A 84 36.92 23.87 -6.22
N LEU A 85 37.16 22.74 -5.56
CA LEU A 85 36.14 21.72 -5.30
C LEU A 85 34.93 22.31 -4.56
N GLY A 86 35.17 23.09 -3.50
CA GLY A 86 34.11 23.77 -2.75
C GLY A 86 33.30 24.75 -3.60
N LEU A 87 33.97 25.54 -4.45
CA LEU A 87 33.32 26.47 -5.38
C LEU A 87 32.46 25.74 -6.42
N ILE A 88 32.96 24.63 -6.97
CA ILE A 88 32.20 23.77 -7.87
C ILE A 88 30.91 23.29 -7.21
N VAL A 89 30.99 22.74 -5.99
CA VAL A 89 29.81 22.23 -5.27
C VAL A 89 28.83 23.36 -4.96
N LEU A 90 29.33 24.53 -4.53
CA LEU A 90 28.52 25.71 -4.24
C LEU A 90 27.70 26.16 -5.46
N PHE A 91 28.28 26.12 -6.66
CA PHE A 91 27.57 26.45 -7.91
C PHE A 91 26.69 25.30 -8.41
N PHE A 92 27.14 24.06 -8.25
CA PHE A 92 26.45 22.87 -8.71
C PHE A 92 25.12 22.62 -7.99
N ILE A 93 25.04 22.82 -6.66
CA ILE A 93 23.80 22.58 -5.91
C ILE A 93 22.62 23.43 -6.43
N PRO A 94 22.72 24.76 -6.58
CA PRO A 94 21.68 25.57 -7.21
C PRO A 94 21.32 25.08 -8.62
N LEU A 95 22.31 24.66 -9.41
CA LEU A 95 22.09 24.15 -10.74
C LEU A 95 21.21 22.89 -10.71
N THR A 96 21.46 21.95 -9.78
CA THR A 96 20.59 20.77 -9.62
C THR A 96 19.15 21.12 -9.27
N VAL A 97 18.91 22.25 -8.60
CA VAL A 97 17.56 22.74 -8.29
C VAL A 97 16.85 23.22 -9.56
N VAL A 98 17.54 23.98 -10.41
CA VAL A 98 17.01 24.47 -11.69
C VAL A 98 16.59 23.30 -12.60
N PHE A 99 17.41 22.25 -12.67
CA PHE A 99 17.13 21.06 -13.48
C PHE A 99 16.23 20.03 -12.79
N LYS A 100 15.81 20.26 -11.53
CA LYS A 100 15.00 19.33 -10.71
C LYS A 100 15.65 17.95 -10.54
N VAL A 101 16.97 17.92 -10.34
CA VAL A 101 17.77 16.69 -10.19
C VAL A 101 18.50 16.60 -8.83
N GLN A 102 17.90 17.16 -7.80
CA GLN A 102 18.51 17.28 -6.46
C GLN A 102 18.81 15.93 -5.79
N GLU A 103 18.07 14.86 -6.15
CA GLU A 103 18.30 13.52 -5.59
C GLU A 103 19.69 12.94 -5.92
N GLY A 104 20.37 13.52 -6.91
CA GLY A 104 21.68 13.08 -7.36
C GLY A 104 22.86 13.90 -6.87
N VAL A 105 22.66 14.89 -5.99
CA VAL A 105 23.76 15.70 -5.43
C VAL A 105 24.81 14.82 -4.75
N VAL A 106 24.40 13.90 -3.86
CA VAL A 106 25.32 13.05 -3.10
C VAL A 106 26.14 12.12 -4.03
N THR A 107 25.50 11.52 -5.03
CA THR A 107 26.21 10.67 -6.00
C THR A 107 27.12 11.47 -6.91
N SER A 108 26.73 12.70 -7.26
CA SER A 108 27.54 13.61 -8.04
C SER A 108 28.81 14.00 -7.30
N CYS A 109 28.76 14.19 -5.99
CA CYS A 109 29.97 14.43 -5.19
C CYS A 109 30.98 13.28 -5.28
N VAL A 110 30.53 12.01 -5.37
CA VAL A 110 31.42 10.86 -5.54
C VAL A 110 32.16 10.93 -6.89
N ILE A 111 31.43 11.20 -7.98
CA ILE A 111 32.03 11.35 -9.32
C ILE A 111 32.98 12.54 -9.36
N LEU A 112 32.59 13.66 -8.76
CA LEU A 112 33.44 14.85 -8.69
C LEU A 112 34.75 14.57 -7.93
N LEU A 113 34.72 13.74 -6.89
CA LEU A 113 35.92 13.32 -6.17
C LEU A 113 36.84 12.43 -7.01
N HIS A 114 36.31 11.64 -7.94
CA HIS A 114 37.16 10.91 -8.90
C HIS A 114 37.91 11.88 -9.81
N VAL A 115 37.21 12.90 -10.35
CA VAL A 115 37.85 13.94 -11.18
C VAL A 115 38.88 14.76 -10.38
N PHE A 116 38.58 15.06 -9.12
CA PHE A 116 39.49 15.78 -8.23
C PHE A 116 40.78 14.98 -7.94
N ASN A 117 40.66 13.66 -7.74
CA ASN A 117 41.80 12.80 -7.42
C ASN A 117 42.51 12.23 -8.68
N ALA A 118 41.97 12.45 -9.87
CA ALA A 118 42.55 11.94 -11.10
C ALA A 118 43.85 12.68 -11.44
N SER A 119 44.91 11.94 -11.76
CA SER A 119 46.19 12.54 -12.16
C SER A 119 46.10 13.30 -13.49
N VAL A 120 45.23 12.86 -14.40
CA VAL A 120 44.99 13.48 -15.71
C VAL A 120 43.48 13.49 -15.96
N ILE A 121 42.98 14.63 -16.42
CA ILE A 121 41.58 14.81 -16.81
C ILE A 121 41.52 14.69 -18.34
N ASP A 122 41.28 13.48 -18.83
CA ASP A 122 41.21 13.18 -20.27
C ASP A 122 39.88 12.51 -20.66
N LEU A 123 39.75 12.19 -21.95
CA LEU A 123 38.57 11.49 -22.47
C LEU A 123 38.42 10.07 -21.90
N GLN A 124 39.53 9.45 -21.46
CA GLN A 124 39.50 8.11 -20.88
C GLN A 124 38.84 8.14 -19.49
N LEU A 125 39.17 9.13 -18.66
CA LEU A 125 38.47 9.37 -17.40
C LEU A 125 36.96 9.58 -17.63
N PHE A 126 36.60 10.38 -18.63
CA PHE A 126 35.20 10.64 -18.94
C PHE A 126 34.43 9.35 -19.31
N TYR A 127 35.04 8.51 -20.14
CA TYR A 127 34.48 7.21 -20.51
C TYR A 127 34.37 6.26 -19.30
N ASN A 128 35.40 6.22 -18.45
CA ASN A 128 35.40 5.43 -17.22
C ASN A 128 34.24 5.81 -16.29
N GLU A 129 34.05 7.10 -16.03
CA GLU A 129 32.98 7.57 -15.13
C GLU A 129 31.58 7.31 -15.70
N ILE A 130 31.39 7.46 -17.02
CA ILE A 130 30.12 7.10 -17.66
C ILE A 130 29.83 5.61 -17.52
N LEU A 131 30.82 4.74 -17.75
CA LEU A 131 30.63 3.29 -17.59
C LEU A 131 30.36 2.91 -16.13
N LEU A 132 31.05 3.52 -15.16
CA LEU A 132 30.77 3.31 -13.73
C LEU A 132 29.32 3.68 -13.39
N LEU A 133 28.83 4.81 -13.91
CA LEU A 133 27.43 5.21 -13.76
C LEU A 133 26.48 4.19 -14.37
N ILE A 134 26.74 3.74 -15.61
CA ILE A 134 25.89 2.75 -16.28
C ILE A 134 25.84 1.44 -15.48
N VAL A 135 26.99 0.94 -15.01
CA VAL A 135 27.05 -0.29 -14.21
C VAL A 135 26.32 -0.11 -12.88
N GLY A 136 26.65 0.93 -12.11
CA GLY A 136 26.09 1.15 -10.79
C GLY A 136 24.58 1.43 -10.82
N LEU A 137 24.14 2.32 -11.70
CA LEU A 137 22.71 2.65 -11.87
C LEU A 137 21.93 1.49 -12.50
N GLY A 138 22.53 0.79 -13.47
CA GLY A 138 21.91 -0.35 -14.16
C GLY A 138 21.66 -1.52 -13.22
N ILE A 139 22.63 -1.88 -12.37
CA ILE A 139 22.45 -2.94 -11.37
C ILE A 139 21.43 -2.52 -10.32
N ALA A 140 21.46 -1.27 -9.86
CA ALA A 140 20.44 -0.78 -8.92
C ALA A 140 19.04 -0.83 -9.52
N PHE A 141 18.90 -0.49 -10.80
CA PHE A 141 17.63 -0.61 -11.54
C PHE A 141 17.14 -2.06 -11.55
N LEU A 142 17.99 -3.00 -11.98
CA LEU A 142 17.65 -4.43 -12.02
C LEU A 142 17.23 -4.95 -10.63
N MET A 143 17.98 -4.61 -9.58
CA MET A 143 17.66 -5.01 -8.21
C MET A 143 16.36 -4.38 -7.68
N ASN A 144 15.95 -3.21 -8.17
CA ASN A 144 14.69 -2.58 -7.78
C ASN A 144 13.49 -3.06 -8.60
N VAL A 145 13.69 -3.56 -9.82
CA VAL A 145 12.64 -4.19 -10.63
C VAL A 145 12.22 -5.55 -10.04
N ILE A 146 13.16 -6.29 -9.44
CA ILE A 146 12.92 -7.54 -8.71
C ILE A 146 12.28 -7.23 -7.34
N MET A 147 11.07 -6.67 -7.34
CA MET A 147 10.26 -6.45 -6.14
C MET A 147 9.11 -7.46 -6.13
N PRO A 148 9.00 -8.32 -5.09
CA PRO A 148 7.92 -9.31 -5.03
C PRO A 148 6.57 -8.60 -4.92
N SER A 149 5.57 -9.11 -5.64
CA SER A 149 4.19 -8.60 -5.58
C SER A 149 3.65 -8.69 -4.16
N LEU A 150 2.98 -7.65 -3.69
CA LEU A 150 2.29 -7.68 -2.39
C LEU A 150 0.95 -8.42 -2.48
N ASP A 151 0.52 -8.82 -3.68
CA ASP A 151 -0.77 -9.46 -3.96
C ASP A 151 -1.06 -10.66 -3.08
N ASN A 152 -0.11 -11.57 -2.86
CA ASN A 152 -0.33 -12.75 -2.03
C ASN A 152 -0.65 -12.36 -0.56
N ASN A 153 0.06 -11.36 -0.04
CA ASN A 153 -0.20 -10.84 1.31
C ASN A 153 -1.56 -10.13 1.38
N LEU A 154 -1.91 -9.33 0.37
CA LEU A 154 -3.19 -8.63 0.30
C LEU A 154 -4.37 -9.60 0.14
N LYS A 155 -4.18 -10.68 -0.63
CA LYS A 155 -5.16 -11.77 -0.77
C LYS A 155 -5.37 -12.51 0.54
N HIS A 156 -4.29 -12.82 1.27
CA HIS A 156 -4.41 -13.41 2.60
C HIS A 156 -5.18 -12.51 3.56
N TYR A 157 -4.84 -11.22 3.64
CA TYR A 157 -5.59 -10.25 4.46
C TYR A 157 -7.06 -10.18 4.08
N LYS A 158 -7.37 -10.17 2.78
CA LYS A 158 -8.74 -10.19 2.30
C LYS A 158 -9.49 -11.43 2.80
N GLN A 159 -8.92 -12.62 2.66
CA GLN A 159 -9.54 -13.87 3.10
C GLN A 159 -9.74 -13.90 4.62
N GLU A 160 -8.74 -13.47 5.39
CA GLU A 160 -8.80 -13.38 6.84
C GLU A 160 -9.92 -12.43 7.30
N ILE A 161 -10.01 -11.23 6.70
CA ILE A 161 -11.06 -10.25 7.01
C ILE A 161 -12.44 -10.78 6.62
N GLU A 162 -12.58 -11.44 5.45
CA GLU A 162 -13.85 -12.04 5.02
C GLU A 162 -14.33 -13.14 5.98
N GLN A 163 -13.42 -14.00 6.45
CA GLN A 163 -13.74 -15.04 7.43
C GLN A 163 -14.21 -14.45 8.76
N GLN A 164 -13.55 -13.39 9.24
CA GLN A 164 -13.96 -12.70 10.47
C GLN A 164 -15.33 -12.03 10.32
N PHE A 165 -15.62 -11.43 9.16
CA PHE A 165 -16.94 -10.87 8.87
C PHE A 165 -18.02 -11.95 8.81
N THR A 166 -17.75 -13.10 8.17
CA THR A 166 -18.66 -14.25 8.16
C THR A 166 -18.94 -14.72 9.58
N TYR A 167 -17.91 -14.88 10.41
CA TYR A 167 -18.05 -15.25 11.81
C TYR A 167 -18.94 -14.28 12.59
N ILE A 168 -18.76 -12.97 12.41
CA ILE A 168 -19.59 -11.94 13.06
C ILE A 168 -21.07 -12.10 12.68
N PHE A 169 -21.39 -12.27 11.40
CA PHE A 169 -22.78 -12.46 10.97
C PHE A 169 -23.38 -13.78 11.46
N GLU A 170 -22.58 -14.86 11.55
CA GLU A 170 -23.01 -16.11 12.17
C GLU A 170 -23.34 -15.91 13.66
N GLN A 171 -22.53 -15.15 14.39
CA GLN A 171 -22.83 -14.80 15.78
C GLN A 171 -24.12 -13.98 15.88
N PHE A 172 -24.32 -12.97 15.04
CA PHE A 172 -25.57 -12.19 15.02
C PHE A 172 -26.79 -13.05 14.74
N SER A 173 -26.69 -13.97 13.78
CA SER A 173 -27.76 -14.93 13.48
C SER A 173 -28.08 -15.83 14.68
N ASN A 174 -27.04 -16.38 15.33
CA ASN A 174 -27.19 -17.25 16.49
C ASN A 174 -27.80 -16.52 17.70
N THR A 175 -27.41 -15.26 17.94
CA THR A 175 -27.93 -14.47 19.06
C THR A 175 -29.40 -14.09 18.86
N CYS A 176 -29.81 -13.83 17.61
CA CYS A 176 -31.22 -13.57 17.29
C CYS A 176 -32.12 -14.80 17.54
N THR A 177 -31.60 -16.03 17.38
CA THR A 177 -32.35 -17.27 17.65
C THR A 177 -32.27 -17.71 19.11
N LYS A 178 -31.15 -17.43 19.78
CA LYS A 178 -30.90 -17.78 21.18
C LYS A 178 -30.45 -16.55 21.98
N PRO A 179 -31.39 -15.74 22.48
CA PRO A 179 -31.08 -14.62 23.37
C PRO A 179 -30.34 -15.13 24.63
N ASN A 180 -29.31 -14.42 25.09
CA ASN A 180 -28.36 -14.74 26.19
C ASN A 180 -27.04 -15.44 25.83
N ASN A 181 -26.70 -15.61 24.56
CA ASN A 181 -25.30 -15.92 24.22
C ASN A 181 -24.46 -14.64 24.25
N ASN A 182 -23.48 -14.56 25.16
CA ASN A 182 -22.50 -13.48 25.16
C ASN A 182 -21.69 -13.54 23.86
N VAL A 183 -21.84 -12.52 23.02
CA VAL A 183 -21.12 -12.37 21.76
C VAL A 183 -19.78 -11.69 22.06
N ASN A 184 -18.70 -12.47 22.13
CA ASN A 184 -17.36 -11.89 22.28
C ASN A 184 -16.71 -11.73 20.91
N ILE A 185 -16.95 -10.59 20.25
CA ILE A 185 -16.32 -10.23 18.98
C ILE A 185 -15.13 -9.29 19.25
N ALA A 186 -13.95 -9.69 18.77
CA ALA A 186 -12.72 -8.89 18.86
C ALA A 186 -12.67 -7.77 17.78
N PHE A 187 -13.57 -6.79 17.87
CA PHE A 187 -13.66 -5.69 16.90
C PHE A 187 -12.35 -4.89 16.77
N ASP A 188 -11.63 -4.67 17.86
CA ASP A 188 -10.39 -3.89 17.86
C ASP A 188 -9.24 -4.61 17.14
N GLU A 189 -9.16 -5.94 17.27
CA GLU A 189 -8.19 -6.76 16.53
C GLU A 189 -8.48 -6.74 15.03
N LEU A 190 -9.75 -6.92 14.64
CA LEU A 190 -10.17 -6.85 13.25
C LEU A 190 -9.92 -5.45 12.64
N LYS A 191 -10.17 -4.39 13.40
CA LYS A 191 -9.86 -3.00 13.00
C LYS A 191 -8.37 -2.81 12.75
N TYR A 192 -7.51 -3.35 13.62
CA TYR A 192 -6.07 -3.31 13.44
C TYR A 192 -5.64 -4.07 12.17
N THR A 193 -6.20 -5.27 11.94
CA THR A 193 -5.92 -6.07 10.74
C THR A 193 -6.32 -5.33 9.46
N ILE A 194 -7.51 -4.73 9.41
CA ILE A 194 -7.97 -3.92 8.26
C ILE A 194 -7.05 -2.73 8.01
N ARG A 195 -6.69 -1.97 9.05
CA ARG A 195 -5.79 -0.80 8.91
C ARG A 195 -4.40 -1.19 8.42
N LYS A 196 -3.89 -2.33 8.90
CA LYS A 196 -2.61 -2.89 8.42
C LYS A 196 -2.71 -3.28 6.94
N ALA A 197 -3.77 -3.98 6.55
CA ALA A 197 -4.00 -4.36 5.15
C ALA A 197 -4.14 -3.13 4.23
N LYS A 198 -4.90 -2.12 4.65
CA LYS A 198 -5.07 -0.84 3.95
C LYS A 198 -3.75 -0.10 3.75
N SER A 199 -2.89 -0.07 4.78
CA SER A 199 -1.55 0.52 4.69
C SER A 199 -0.63 -0.20 3.70
N ILE A 200 -0.68 -1.54 3.68
CA ILE A 200 0.08 -2.35 2.71
C ILE A 200 -0.46 -2.12 1.30
N ALA A 201 -1.78 -2.08 1.12
CA ALA A 201 -2.42 -1.82 -0.17
C ALA A 201 -2.06 -0.42 -0.70
N PHE A 202 -2.05 0.59 0.17
CA PHE A 202 -1.63 1.95 -0.21
C PHE A 202 -0.18 2.01 -0.69
N ARG A 203 0.72 1.23 -0.07
CA ARG A 203 2.10 1.12 -0.54
C ARG A 203 2.19 0.40 -1.89
N ASP A 204 1.34 -0.59 -2.14
CA ASP A 204 1.30 -1.30 -3.42
C ASP A 204 0.79 -0.40 -4.56
N VAL A 205 -0.24 0.40 -4.31
CA VAL A 205 -0.70 1.45 -5.24
C VAL A 205 0.42 2.40 -5.63
N LYS A 206 1.27 2.81 -4.68
CA LYS A 206 2.45 3.64 -5.00
C LYS A 206 3.49 2.92 -5.87
N ASN A 207 3.49 1.58 -5.91
CA ASN A 207 4.39 0.79 -6.75
C ASN A 207 3.82 0.57 -8.16
N HIS A 208 2.50 0.58 -8.33
CA HIS A 208 1.80 0.34 -9.60
C HIS A 208 1.05 1.60 -10.03
N PHE A 209 1.71 2.48 -10.79
CA PHE A 209 1.20 3.80 -11.19
C PHE A 209 0.09 3.77 -12.26
N VAL A 210 -0.50 2.59 -12.56
CA VAL A 210 -1.55 2.44 -13.57
C VAL A 210 -2.92 2.59 -12.89
N ARG A 211 -3.73 3.48 -13.45
CA ARG A 211 -4.99 4.05 -12.90
C ARG A 211 -6.08 3.05 -12.48
N ASN A 212 -5.92 1.74 -12.77
CA ASN A 212 -6.95 0.70 -12.60
C ASN A 212 -6.68 -0.30 -11.46
N GLU A 213 -5.59 -0.19 -10.69
CA GLU A 213 -5.20 -1.24 -9.71
C GLU A 213 -5.47 -0.88 -8.23
N ASN A 214 -6.13 0.24 -7.92
CA ASN A 214 -6.50 0.64 -6.54
C ASN A 214 -7.54 -0.28 -5.85
N SER A 215 -7.85 -1.43 -6.45
CA SER A 215 -8.90 -2.35 -6.03
C SER A 215 -8.77 -2.80 -4.57
N TYR A 216 -7.56 -3.15 -4.10
CA TYR A 216 -7.37 -3.59 -2.71
C TYR A 216 -7.50 -2.45 -1.71
N TYR A 217 -6.98 -1.25 -2.03
CA TYR A 217 -7.09 -0.10 -1.14
C TYR A 217 -8.56 0.26 -0.89
N HIS A 218 -9.34 0.43 -1.96
CA HIS A 218 -10.77 0.72 -1.85
C HIS A 218 -11.55 -0.42 -1.21
N TYR A 219 -11.15 -1.67 -1.40
CA TYR A 219 -11.76 -2.81 -0.73
C TYR A 219 -11.56 -2.75 0.80
N PHE A 220 -10.34 -2.51 1.28
CA PHE A 220 -10.09 -2.41 2.72
C PHE A 220 -10.68 -1.15 3.34
N ASP A 221 -10.74 -0.05 2.59
CA ASP A 221 -11.45 1.18 2.99
C ASP A 221 -12.95 0.91 3.21
N MET A 222 -13.60 0.25 2.25
CA MET A 222 -14.98 -0.22 2.37
C MET A 222 -15.17 -1.17 3.58
N ARG A 223 -14.26 -2.11 3.82
CA ARG A 223 -14.35 -3.01 4.99
C ARG A 223 -14.16 -2.27 6.31
N GLU A 224 -13.36 -1.20 6.36
CA GLU A 224 -13.23 -0.37 7.56
C GLU A 224 -14.55 0.32 7.89
N GLU A 225 -15.25 0.88 6.90
CA GLU A 225 -16.58 1.47 7.08
C GLU A 225 -17.61 0.44 7.54
N GLN A 226 -17.63 -0.73 6.89
CA GLN A 226 -18.53 -1.83 7.28
C GLN A 226 -18.28 -2.35 8.70
N LEU A 227 -17.03 -2.31 9.20
CA LEU A 227 -16.73 -2.75 10.56
C LEU A 227 -17.42 -1.86 11.61
N GLU A 228 -17.48 -0.55 11.37
CA GLU A 228 -18.18 0.38 12.27
C GLU A 228 -19.70 0.10 12.31
N LEU A 229 -20.28 -0.27 11.16
CA LEU A 229 -21.67 -0.73 11.05
C LEU A 229 -21.90 -2.04 11.83
N LEU A 230 -21.01 -3.02 11.69
CA LEU A 230 -21.07 -4.28 12.47
C LEU A 230 -21.01 -4.01 13.98
N ARG A 231 -20.13 -3.11 14.42
CA ARG A 231 -20.01 -2.75 15.83
C ARG A 231 -21.30 -2.13 16.39
N ARG A 232 -21.97 -1.27 15.62
CA ARG A 232 -23.28 -0.71 16.01
C ARG A 232 -24.35 -1.78 16.07
N MET A 233 -24.40 -2.68 15.09
CA MET A 233 -25.34 -3.81 15.09
C MET A 233 -25.16 -4.73 16.31
N SER A 234 -23.93 -5.01 16.72
CA SER A 234 -23.64 -5.80 17.94
C SER A 234 -24.30 -5.19 19.17
N ALA A 235 -24.10 -3.88 19.39
CA ALA A 235 -24.68 -3.17 20.52
C ALA A 235 -26.23 -3.15 20.47
N ILE A 236 -26.83 -3.06 19.28
CA ILE A 236 -28.29 -3.13 19.13
C ILE A 236 -28.82 -4.51 19.48
N ILE A 237 -28.14 -5.58 19.04
CA ILE A 237 -28.53 -6.97 19.29
C ILE A 237 -28.48 -7.29 20.79
N GLU A 238 -27.47 -6.79 21.51
CA GLU A 238 -27.35 -6.95 22.97
C GLU A 238 -28.50 -6.31 23.76
N ASN A 239 -29.20 -5.32 23.19
CA ASN A 239 -30.32 -4.61 23.82
C ASN A 239 -31.70 -5.22 23.48
N ILE A 240 -31.75 -6.40 22.84
CA ILE A 240 -33.02 -7.08 22.55
C ILE A 240 -33.51 -7.77 23.83
N GLU A 241 -34.65 -7.31 24.37
CA GLU A 241 -35.16 -7.72 25.69
C GLU A 241 -36.14 -8.90 25.61
N THR A 242 -36.88 -9.02 24.52
CA THR A 242 -38.01 -9.96 24.39
C THR A 242 -37.98 -10.69 23.05
N LYS A 243 -38.65 -11.86 23.00
CA LYS A 243 -38.85 -12.58 21.74
C LYS A 243 -39.83 -11.81 20.85
N ASP A 244 -39.51 -11.71 19.57
CA ASP A 244 -40.33 -11.12 18.53
C ASP A 244 -40.33 -12.07 17.31
N CYS A 245 -41.45 -12.13 16.58
CA CYS A 245 -41.57 -13.00 15.41
C CYS A 245 -40.55 -12.66 14.31
N LEU A 246 -40.13 -11.40 14.21
CA LEU A 246 -39.17 -10.91 13.22
C LEU A 246 -37.74 -11.35 13.48
N LEU A 247 -37.38 -11.73 14.72
CA LEU A 247 -36.03 -12.20 15.06
C LEU A 247 -35.62 -13.41 14.23
N SER A 248 -36.56 -14.32 13.97
CA SER A 248 -36.32 -15.50 13.13
C SER A 248 -35.95 -15.12 11.69
N LYS A 249 -36.61 -14.10 11.12
CA LYS A 249 -36.35 -13.63 9.77
C LYS A 249 -35.04 -12.85 9.68
N ILE A 250 -34.76 -12.00 10.67
CA ILE A 250 -33.50 -11.27 10.77
C ILE A 250 -32.32 -12.24 10.95
N SER A 251 -32.48 -13.29 11.75
CA SER A 251 -31.49 -14.36 11.88
C SER A 251 -31.20 -15.03 10.54
N ASN A 252 -32.24 -15.41 9.78
CA ASN A 252 -32.07 -16.00 8.45
C ASN A 252 -31.36 -15.03 7.50
N LEU A 253 -31.74 -13.75 7.51
CA LEU A 253 -31.07 -12.73 6.70
C LEU A 253 -29.58 -12.58 7.07
N PHE A 254 -29.22 -12.61 8.36
CA PHE A 254 -27.81 -12.61 8.77
C PHE A 254 -27.06 -13.86 8.30
N ALA A 255 -27.69 -15.04 8.36
CA ALA A 255 -27.08 -16.28 7.85
C ALA A 255 -26.85 -16.21 6.32
N GLU A 256 -27.81 -15.68 5.56
CA GLU A 256 -27.65 -15.41 4.14
C GLU A 256 -26.54 -14.39 3.88
N VAL A 257 -26.39 -13.39 4.74
CA VAL A 257 -25.31 -12.39 4.67
C VAL A 257 -23.94 -13.04 4.91
N ALA A 258 -23.84 -13.91 5.92
CA ALA A 258 -22.62 -14.63 6.29
C ALA A 258 -22.07 -15.52 5.16
N THR A 259 -22.95 -16.25 4.47
CA THR A 259 -22.57 -17.19 3.40
C THR A 259 -22.02 -16.52 2.14
N ASN A 260 -22.38 -15.26 1.88
CA ASN A 260 -21.90 -14.52 0.69
C ASN A 260 -21.30 -13.14 1.02
N VAL A 261 -20.51 -13.05 2.10
CA VAL A 261 -19.80 -11.81 2.47
C VAL A 261 -18.93 -11.27 1.32
N ASN A 262 -18.42 -12.14 0.46
CA ASN A 262 -17.51 -11.83 -0.64
C ASN A 262 -18.19 -11.45 -1.97
N SER A 263 -19.43 -11.89 -2.23
CA SER A 263 -20.06 -11.75 -3.55
C SER A 263 -20.90 -10.49 -3.66
N ASN A 264 -20.74 -9.73 -4.74
CA ASN A 264 -21.50 -8.51 -5.01
C ASN A 264 -22.91 -8.82 -5.54
N ASP A 265 -23.08 -9.93 -6.26
CA ASP A 265 -24.30 -10.28 -6.99
C ASP A 265 -25.50 -10.51 -6.06
N TYR A 266 -25.24 -10.88 -4.80
CA TYR A 266 -26.29 -11.14 -3.81
C TYR A 266 -26.70 -9.90 -2.99
N THR A 267 -26.08 -8.74 -3.22
CA THR A 267 -26.41 -7.53 -2.44
C THR A 267 -27.85 -7.07 -2.68
N VAL A 268 -28.31 -7.12 -3.94
CA VAL A 268 -29.68 -6.76 -4.32
C VAL A 268 -30.69 -7.72 -3.70
N LEU A 269 -30.42 -9.04 -3.73
CA LEU A 269 -31.29 -10.05 -3.13
C LEU A 269 -31.46 -9.82 -1.62
N ARG A 270 -30.38 -9.48 -0.91
CA ARG A 270 -30.42 -9.21 0.54
C ARG A 270 -31.16 -7.92 0.87
N LEU A 271 -31.02 -6.87 0.05
CA LEU A 271 -31.80 -5.66 0.19
C LEU A 271 -33.30 -5.95 0.00
N HIS A 272 -33.66 -6.82 -0.96
CA HIS A 272 -35.03 -7.26 -1.14
C HIS A 272 -35.58 -7.98 0.12
N SER A 273 -34.86 -8.99 0.63
CA SER A 273 -35.24 -9.69 1.87
C SER A 273 -35.38 -8.73 3.06
N LEU A 274 -34.50 -7.72 3.16
CA LEU A 274 -34.58 -6.68 4.19
C LEU A 274 -35.86 -5.85 4.06
N TYR A 275 -36.23 -5.43 2.85
CA TYR A 275 -37.47 -4.68 2.61
C TYR A 275 -38.72 -5.50 2.89
N GLU A 276 -38.72 -6.80 2.60
CA GLU A 276 -39.84 -7.70 2.96
C GLU A 276 -40.06 -7.73 4.48
N ILE A 277 -38.99 -7.85 5.27
CA ILE A 277 -39.06 -7.80 6.74
C ILE A 277 -39.62 -6.44 7.20
N ARG A 278 -39.21 -5.34 6.56
CA ARG A 278 -39.69 -3.99 6.89
C ARG A 278 -41.17 -3.79 6.54
N LEU A 279 -41.65 -4.37 5.44
CA LEU A 279 -43.08 -4.33 5.08
C LEU A 279 -43.94 -5.12 6.05
N GLU A 280 -43.46 -6.26 6.54
CA GLU A 280 -44.15 -7.04 7.56
C GLU A 280 -44.18 -6.32 8.91
N LEU A 281 -43.06 -5.70 9.31
CA LEU A 281 -42.98 -4.88 10.51
C LEU A 281 -44.11 -3.83 10.56
N ASN A 282 -44.42 -3.19 9.42
CA ASN A 282 -45.48 -2.18 9.31
C ASN A 282 -46.90 -2.74 9.41
N LYS A 283 -47.09 -4.05 9.22
CA LYS A 283 -48.40 -4.73 9.30
C LYS A 283 -48.70 -5.29 10.69
N LEU A 284 -47.69 -5.44 11.53
CA LEU A 284 -47.82 -5.98 12.89
C LEU A 284 -48.47 -4.96 13.85
N GLU A 285 -49.30 -5.45 14.76
CA GLU A 285 -49.93 -4.65 15.82
C GLU A 285 -48.89 -3.95 16.70
N LEU A 286 -49.23 -2.74 17.19
CA LEU A 286 -48.34 -1.99 18.07
C LEU A 286 -47.98 -2.79 19.32
N PRO A 287 -46.73 -2.71 19.81
CA PRO A 287 -46.33 -3.39 21.04
C PRO A 287 -47.19 -2.97 22.22
N THR A 288 -47.69 -3.95 22.98
CA THR A 288 -48.53 -3.73 24.17
C THR A 288 -47.72 -3.55 25.45
N SER A 289 -46.41 -3.81 25.42
CA SER A 289 -45.49 -3.64 26.53
C SER A 289 -44.30 -2.74 26.17
N HIS A 290 -43.71 -2.09 27.17
CA HIS A 290 -42.50 -1.27 27.00
C HIS A 290 -41.31 -2.09 26.48
N GLU A 291 -41.15 -3.32 26.96
CA GLU A 291 -40.11 -4.23 26.51
C GLU A 291 -40.31 -4.61 25.05
N GLY A 292 -41.56 -4.91 24.64
CA GLY A 292 -41.90 -5.16 23.24
C GLY A 292 -41.65 -3.94 22.35
N PHE A 293 -41.95 -2.73 22.86
CA PHE A 293 -41.63 -1.48 22.15
C PHE A 293 -40.13 -1.28 21.94
N ARG A 294 -39.32 -1.47 23.00
CA ARG A 294 -37.86 -1.35 22.92
C ARG A 294 -37.25 -2.40 21.98
N THR A 295 -37.69 -3.65 22.07
CA THR A 295 -37.30 -4.70 21.12
C THR A 295 -37.62 -4.28 19.69
N ARG A 296 -38.86 -3.84 19.40
CA ARG A 296 -39.27 -3.47 18.04
C ARG A 296 -38.47 -2.27 17.50
N ALA A 297 -38.16 -1.30 18.36
CA ALA A 297 -37.32 -0.15 18.01
C ALA A 297 -35.88 -0.58 17.68
N ASN A 298 -35.30 -1.50 18.47
CA ASN A 298 -33.98 -2.07 18.20
C ASN A 298 -33.97 -2.86 16.88
N LEU A 299 -35.00 -3.64 16.58
CA LEU A 299 -35.10 -4.37 15.31
C LEU A 299 -35.20 -3.42 14.11
N LEU A 300 -35.95 -2.32 14.22
CA LEU A 300 -36.00 -1.28 13.19
C LEU A 300 -34.60 -0.68 12.96
N GLN A 301 -33.91 -0.29 14.03
CA GLN A 301 -32.56 0.27 13.92
C GLN A 301 -31.57 -0.76 13.33
N LEU A 302 -31.67 -2.03 13.72
CA LEU A 302 -30.84 -3.11 13.20
C LEU A 302 -31.00 -3.28 11.68
N LEU A 303 -32.25 -3.20 11.18
CA LEU A 303 -32.52 -3.22 9.74
C LEU A 303 -31.90 -2.00 9.03
N ASN A 304 -31.93 -0.81 9.65
CA ASN A 304 -31.30 0.39 9.07
C ASN A 304 -29.77 0.26 8.97
N GLU A 305 -29.12 -0.27 10.00
CA GLU A 305 -27.67 -0.50 9.99
C GLU A 305 -27.29 -1.58 8.96
N LEU A 306 -28.09 -2.63 8.84
CA LEU A 306 -27.87 -3.68 7.84
C LEU A 306 -28.05 -3.15 6.41
N GLU A 307 -29.05 -2.30 6.18
CA GLU A 307 -29.25 -1.63 4.89
C GLU A 307 -28.05 -0.76 4.54
N ALA A 308 -27.55 0.04 5.48
CA ALA A 308 -26.34 0.84 5.29
C ALA A 308 -25.10 -0.05 5.00
N TYR A 309 -24.94 -1.18 5.70
CA TYR A 309 -23.89 -2.16 5.42
C TYR A 309 -23.94 -2.70 3.97
N LEU A 310 -25.13 -3.02 3.48
CA LEU A 310 -25.34 -3.50 2.11
C LEU A 310 -25.16 -2.37 1.08
N ALA A 311 -25.57 -1.14 1.39
CA ALA A 311 -25.41 0.02 0.53
C ALA A 311 -23.94 0.37 0.30
N VAL A 312 -23.11 0.34 1.35
CA VAL A 312 -21.65 0.53 1.26
C VAL A 312 -21.02 -0.49 0.29
N LYS A 313 -21.46 -1.76 0.37
CA LYS A 313 -21.01 -2.81 -0.55
C LYS A 313 -21.50 -2.58 -1.99
N SER A 314 -22.75 -2.15 -2.16
CA SER A 314 -23.34 -1.85 -3.46
C SER A 314 -22.59 -0.73 -4.19
N GLN A 315 -22.29 0.36 -3.48
CA GLN A 315 -21.50 1.47 -4.01
C GLN A 315 -20.11 1.00 -4.47
N PHE A 316 -19.44 0.14 -3.68
CA PHE A 316 -18.18 -0.49 -4.08
C PHE A 316 -18.32 -1.37 -5.35
N GLY A 317 -19.39 -2.15 -5.48
CA GLY A 317 -19.66 -2.94 -6.68
C GLY A 317 -19.87 -2.08 -7.94
N SER A 318 -20.59 -0.95 -7.80
CA SER A 318 -20.81 0.00 -8.89
C SER A 318 -19.53 0.74 -9.32
N LEU A 319 -18.60 0.99 -8.39
CA LEU A 319 -17.28 1.55 -8.68
C LEU A 319 -16.44 0.61 -9.57
N ARG A 320 -16.59 -0.71 -9.44
CA ARG A 320 -15.94 -1.69 -10.33
C ARG A 320 -16.59 -1.77 -11.72
N LEU A 321 -17.92 -1.63 -11.81
CA LEU A 321 -18.63 -1.61 -13.10
C LEU A 321 -18.23 -0.41 -13.98
N HIS A 322 -17.81 0.71 -13.39
CA HIS A 322 -17.29 1.86 -14.14
C HIS A 322 -15.82 1.70 -14.57
N SER A 323 -15.02 0.91 -13.87
CA SER A 323 -13.59 0.72 -14.20
C SER A 323 -13.31 -0.36 -15.25
N ASP A 324 -14.26 -1.27 -15.49
CA ASP A 324 -14.13 -2.39 -16.44
C ASP A 324 -14.74 -2.11 -17.83
N GLN A 325 -15.29 -0.91 -18.07
CA GLN A 325 -15.68 -0.49 -19.42
C GLN A 325 -14.42 -0.18 -20.25
N LYS A 326 -13.86 -1.21 -20.90
CA LYS A 326 -13.12 -0.98 -22.14
C LYS A 326 -14.05 -0.22 -23.09
N PRO A 327 -13.62 0.89 -23.72
CA PRO A 327 -14.40 1.47 -24.79
C PRO A 327 -14.54 0.41 -25.87
N VAL A 328 -15.77 0.01 -26.15
CA VAL A 328 -16.09 -0.71 -27.37
C VAL A 328 -15.70 0.23 -28.49
N ALA A 329 -14.58 -0.06 -29.15
CA ALA A 329 -14.21 0.62 -30.37
C ALA A 329 -15.36 0.42 -31.36
N THR A 330 -16.02 1.53 -31.69
CA THR A 330 -16.97 1.62 -32.81
C THR A 330 -16.19 1.96 -34.07
#